data_AF-A0A6V7VC72-F1
#
_entry.id   AF-A0A6V7VC72-F1
#
_cell.length_a   1.000
_cell.length_b   1.000
_cell.length_c   1.000
_cell.angle_alpha   90.00
_cell.angle_beta   90.00
_cell.angle_gamma   90.00
#
_symmetry.space_group_name_H-M   'P 1'
#
loop_
_entity.id
_entity.type
_entity.pdbx_description
1 polymer ?
#
loop_
_entity_poly.entity_id
_entity_poly.type
_entity_poly.pdbx_seq_one_letter_code
_entity_poly.pdbx_strand_id
1 'polypeptide(L)'
;MSNRDILLSSCKLIDFGYSVIAKDMDEVKIKGNVGTEEYMSPEIRYADPEQVIKVTRKADMFSFGVMIYKLLHSPNEKIENIDLDLIGYEKPLDRIIMACISEVPSHRPSALAIYAFLKGTCNRFAYENVTNGIICPENGEIRQDGEIEQDD
;
A
#
# COMPACT_ATOMS: atom_id res chain seq x y z
N MET A 1 -6.35 12.48 -32.91
CA MET A 1 -5.04 12.39 -32.24
C MET A 1 -5.05 11.10 -31.43
N SER A 2 -4.12 10.18 -31.71
CA SER A 2 -4.03 8.90 -31.00
C SER A 2 -3.35 9.15 -29.65
N ASN A 3 -4.04 8.86 -28.54
CA ASN A 3 -3.50 8.91 -27.16
C ASN A 3 -2.51 7.78 -26.92
N ARG A 4 -1.43 7.72 -27.71
CA ARG A 4 -0.31 6.83 -27.46
C ARG A 4 0.92 7.72 -27.30
N ASP A 5 1.68 7.43 -26.25
CA ASP A 5 3.10 7.82 -26.13
C ASP A 5 3.41 9.14 -25.40
N ILE A 6 2.69 9.47 -24.31
CA ILE A 6 3.35 10.20 -23.20
C ILE A 6 3.92 9.17 -22.23
N LEU A 7 5.07 8.60 -22.60
CA LEU A 7 5.89 7.78 -21.71
C LEU A 7 6.70 8.73 -20.83
N LEU A 8 6.28 8.92 -19.58
CA LEU A 8 7.15 9.53 -18.58
C LEU A 8 8.34 8.58 -18.36
N SER A 9 9.54 9.03 -18.71
CA SER A 9 10.78 8.24 -18.54
C SER A 9 11.13 8.01 -17.06
N SER A 10 10.59 8.84 -16.18
CA SER A 10 10.64 8.66 -14.72
C SER A 10 9.42 9.30 -14.06
N CYS A 11 8.91 8.67 -13.00
CA CYS A 11 7.91 9.26 -12.11
C CYS A 11 8.63 9.78 -10.85
N LYS A 12 8.31 11.01 -10.43
CA LYS A 12 8.88 11.65 -9.24
C LYS A 12 7.77 12.27 -8.40
N LEU A 13 7.89 12.16 -7.08
CA LEU A 13 7.02 12.90 -6.14
C LEU A 13 7.42 14.38 -6.16
N ILE A 14 6.43 15.27 -6.23
CA ILE A 14 6.65 16.73 -6.35
C ILE A 14 5.90 17.56 -5.32
N ASP A 15 4.93 16.99 -4.62
CA ASP A 15 4.12 17.68 -3.62
C ASP A 15 4.30 17.03 -2.25
N PHE A 16 4.72 17.85 -1.28
CA PHE A 16 4.98 17.45 0.11
C PHE A 16 4.17 18.31 1.10
N GLY A 17 3.11 18.98 0.65
CA GLY A 17 2.31 19.91 1.49
C GLY A 17 1.64 19.25 2.71
N TYR A 18 1.40 17.94 2.65
CA TYR A 18 0.86 17.13 3.75
C TYR A 18 1.91 16.26 4.45
N SER A 19 3.18 16.35 4.06
CA SER A 19 4.23 15.52 4.65
C SER A 19 4.53 15.93 6.09
N VAL A 20 4.83 14.93 6.93
CA VAL A 20 5.21 15.14 8.33
C VAL A 20 6.52 14.43 8.62
N ILE A 21 7.38 15.07 9.39
CA ILE A 21 8.65 14.48 9.84
C ILE A 21 8.37 13.58 11.05
N ALA A 22 8.57 12.28 10.89
CA ALA A 22 8.51 11.33 12.00
C ALA A 22 9.76 11.50 12.88
N LYS A 23 9.54 11.66 14.19
CA LYS A 23 10.63 11.82 15.17
C LYS A 23 11.15 10.48 15.72
N ASP A 24 10.27 9.48 15.86
CA ASP A 24 10.60 8.14 16.35
C ASP A 24 9.70 7.06 15.71
N MET A 25 10.24 5.85 15.50
CA MET A 25 9.53 4.57 15.31
C MET A 25 8.42 4.53 14.24
N ASP A 26 8.62 5.19 13.09
CA ASP A 26 7.70 5.17 11.93
C ASP A 26 6.23 5.58 12.22
N GLU A 27 5.97 6.16 13.39
CA GLU A 27 4.66 6.65 13.82
C GLU A 27 4.65 8.18 13.93
N VAL A 28 3.56 8.78 13.46
CA VAL A 28 3.31 10.22 13.56
C VAL A 28 1.92 10.45 14.14
N LYS A 29 1.81 11.46 15.01
CA LYS A 29 0.53 11.96 15.48
C LYS A 29 0.03 13.10 14.58
N ILE A 30 -1.12 12.92 13.96
CA ILE A 30 -1.77 13.95 13.14
C ILE A 30 -3.19 14.21 13.63
N LYS A 31 -3.77 15.36 13.29
CA LYS A 31 -5.22 15.54 13.37
C LYS A 31 -5.89 14.63 12.32
N GLY A 32 -7.02 14.02 12.68
CA GLY A 32 -7.82 13.21 11.76
C GLY A 32 -8.31 14.02 10.55
N ASN A 33 -8.73 13.33 9.49
CA ASN A 33 -9.33 13.93 8.30
C ASN A 33 -8.45 15.03 7.63
N VAL A 34 -7.15 14.75 7.48
CA VAL A 34 -6.20 15.62 6.78
C VAL A 34 -5.65 14.89 5.56
N GLY A 35 -5.83 15.45 4.37
CA GLY A 35 -5.31 14.92 3.11
C GLY A 35 -6.27 15.13 1.93
N THR A 36 -5.97 14.48 0.81
CA THR A 36 -6.90 14.43 -0.33
C THR A 36 -7.86 13.28 -0.13
N GLU A 37 -9.14 13.58 0.04
CA GLU A 37 -10.20 12.63 0.44
C GLU A 37 -10.19 11.31 -0.33
N GLU A 38 -9.96 11.37 -1.65
CA GLU A 38 -9.94 10.22 -2.55
C GLU A 38 -8.64 9.40 -2.52
N TYR A 39 -7.71 9.66 -1.61
CA TYR A 39 -6.48 8.87 -1.42
C TYR A 39 -6.24 8.53 0.06
N MET A 40 -7.04 9.11 0.97
CA MET A 40 -6.88 8.88 2.40
C MET A 40 -7.16 7.43 2.79
N SER A 41 -6.31 6.88 3.66
CA SER A 41 -6.56 5.59 4.28
C SER A 41 -7.75 5.65 5.23
N PRO A 42 -8.44 4.51 5.48
CA PRO A 42 -9.61 4.44 6.34
C PRO A 42 -9.38 5.02 7.74
N GLU A 43 -8.21 4.74 8.34
CA GLU A 43 -7.84 5.24 9.67
C GLU A 43 -7.68 6.76 9.74
N ILE A 44 -7.46 7.45 8.62
CA ILE A 44 -7.41 8.91 8.54
C ILE A 44 -8.78 9.48 8.14
N ARG A 45 -9.42 8.89 7.13
CA ARG A 45 -10.70 9.33 6.55
C ARG A 45 -11.82 9.36 7.58
N TYR A 46 -11.92 8.30 8.38
CA TYR A 46 -13.01 8.12 9.35
C TYR A 46 -12.66 8.63 10.76
N ALA A 47 -11.45 9.14 10.96
CA ALA A 47 -11.09 9.77 12.22
C ALA A 47 -11.83 11.11 12.39
N ASP A 48 -12.21 11.41 13.62
CA ASP A 48 -12.74 12.72 13.97
C ASP A 48 -11.67 13.80 13.70
N PRO A 49 -12.00 14.93 13.01
CA PRO A 49 -11.05 16.00 12.72
C PRO A 49 -10.33 16.59 13.95
N GLU A 50 -10.97 16.55 15.12
CA GLU A 50 -10.37 17.02 16.38
C GLU A 50 -9.63 15.91 17.13
N GLN A 51 -9.77 14.65 16.71
CA GLN A 51 -9.03 13.54 17.28
C GLN A 51 -7.60 13.52 16.75
N VAL A 52 -6.65 13.34 17.66
CA VAL A 52 -5.26 13.03 17.31
C VAL A 52 -5.12 11.53 17.12
N ILE A 53 -4.78 11.10 15.91
CA ILE A 53 -4.57 9.70 15.55
C ILE A 53 -3.10 9.40 15.33
N LYS A 54 -2.74 8.13 15.50
CA LYS A 54 -1.42 7.60 15.13
C LYS A 54 -1.49 7.07 13.71
N VAL A 55 -0.58 7.54 12.88
CA VAL A 55 -0.45 7.15 11.47
C VAL A 55 0.97 6.67 11.22
N THR A 56 1.10 5.68 10.34
CA THR A 56 2.39 5.13 9.92
C THR A 56 2.55 5.26 8.41
N ARG A 57 3.71 4.86 7.88
CA ARG A 57 3.95 4.73 6.43
C ARG A 57 2.93 3.81 5.72
N LYS A 58 2.16 3.01 6.46
CA LYS A 58 1.09 2.17 5.90
C LYS A 58 -0.08 2.99 5.35
N ALA A 59 -0.27 4.25 5.77
CA ALA A 59 -1.23 5.15 5.12
C ALA A 59 -0.80 5.55 3.70
N ASP A 60 0.51 5.77 3.49
CA ASP A 60 1.06 6.02 2.15
C ASP A 60 0.88 4.80 1.23
N MET A 61 1.01 3.59 1.78
CA MET A 61 0.81 2.35 1.02
C MET A 61 -0.66 2.19 0.57
N PHE A 62 -1.62 2.61 1.39
CA PHE A 62 -3.02 2.67 0.96
C PHE A 62 -3.19 3.65 -0.21
N SER A 63 -2.67 4.87 -0.07
CA SER A 63 -2.72 5.90 -1.12
C SER A 63 -2.09 5.40 -2.44
N PHE A 64 -0.98 4.65 -2.32
CA PHE A 64 -0.30 4.03 -3.45
C PHE A 64 -1.17 2.97 -4.16
N GLY A 65 -1.87 2.12 -3.41
CA GLY A 65 -2.83 1.15 -3.96
C GLY A 65 -3.96 1.81 -4.74
N VAL A 66 -4.57 2.86 -4.17
CA VAL A 66 -5.61 3.65 -4.83
C VAL A 66 -5.08 4.31 -6.10
N MET A 67 -3.86 4.87 -6.06
CA MET A 67 -3.23 5.46 -7.24
C MET A 67 -3.05 4.45 -8.37
N ILE A 68 -2.55 3.25 -8.08
CA ILE A 68 -2.41 2.18 -9.11
C ILE A 68 -3.79 1.80 -9.65
N TYR A 69 -4.79 1.60 -8.79
CA TYR A 69 -6.15 1.27 -9.22
C TYR A 69 -6.71 2.32 -10.19
N LYS A 70 -6.63 3.61 -9.82
CA LYS A 70 -7.11 4.72 -10.66
C LYS A 70 -6.35 4.81 -11.99
N LEU A 71 -5.06 4.52 -12.00
CA LEU A 71 -4.25 4.49 -13.23
C LEU A 71 -4.63 3.33 -14.18
N LEU A 72 -4.99 2.16 -13.63
CA LEU A 72 -5.27 0.96 -14.43
C LEU A 72 -6.74 0.82 -14.86
N HIS A 73 -7.68 1.19 -13.98
CA HIS A 73 -9.09 0.86 -14.16
C HIS A 73 -9.95 2.10 -14.41
N SER A 74 -9.86 3.11 -13.54
CA SER A 74 -10.75 4.26 -13.63
C SER A 74 -10.17 5.50 -12.93
N PRO A 75 -9.63 6.49 -13.67
CA PRO A 75 -8.97 7.66 -13.09
C PRO A 75 -9.93 8.57 -12.32
N ASN A 76 -11.24 8.47 -12.57
CA ASN A 76 -12.28 9.32 -11.98
C ASN A 76 -13.13 8.58 -10.93
N GLU A 77 -12.84 7.31 -10.62
CA GLU A 77 -13.64 6.56 -9.65
C GLU A 77 -13.33 7.00 -8.22
N LYS A 78 -14.38 7.01 -7.39
CA LYS A 78 -14.24 7.23 -5.95
C LYS A 78 -13.78 5.94 -5.26
N ILE A 79 -12.96 6.06 -4.21
CA ILE A 79 -12.48 4.89 -3.43
C ILE A 79 -13.65 4.03 -2.93
N GLU A 80 -14.74 4.66 -2.49
CA GLU A 80 -15.92 3.97 -1.96
C GLU A 80 -16.59 3.03 -2.98
N ASN A 81 -16.26 3.21 -4.26
CA ASN A 81 -16.75 2.43 -5.39
C ASN A 81 -15.62 1.58 -6.03
N ILE A 82 -14.53 1.26 -5.32
CA ILE A 82 -13.55 0.32 -5.86
C ILE A 82 -14.28 -0.99 -6.12
N ASP A 83 -14.53 -1.26 -7.39
CA ASP A 83 -15.15 -2.48 -7.84
C ASP A 83 -14.09 -3.59 -7.73
N LEU A 84 -14.18 -4.36 -6.63
CA LEU A 84 -13.31 -5.48 -6.36
C LEU A 84 -13.48 -6.60 -7.41
N ASP A 85 -14.62 -6.65 -8.11
CA ASP A 85 -14.85 -7.62 -9.17
C ASP A 85 -14.05 -7.28 -10.45
N LEU A 86 -13.60 -6.02 -10.60
CA LEU A 86 -12.66 -5.62 -11.66
C LEU A 86 -11.20 -5.99 -11.37
N ILE A 87 -10.88 -6.33 -10.11
CA ILE A 87 -9.52 -6.65 -9.69
C ILE A 87 -9.31 -8.15 -9.80
N GLY A 88 -8.64 -8.58 -10.87
CA GLY A 88 -8.38 -10.00 -11.12
C GLY A 88 -7.17 -10.50 -10.34
N TYR A 89 -7.37 -11.42 -9.39
CA TYR A 89 -6.30 -12.01 -8.56
C TYR A 89 -5.11 -12.62 -9.34
N GLU A 90 -5.25 -12.83 -10.65
CA GLU A 90 -4.21 -13.41 -11.50
C GLU A 90 -3.10 -12.43 -11.89
N LYS A 91 -3.36 -11.11 -11.86
CA LYS A 91 -2.36 -10.12 -12.28
C LYS A 91 -1.53 -9.65 -11.10
N PRO A 92 -0.20 -9.51 -11.25
CA PRO A 92 0.66 -9.01 -10.17
C PRO A 92 0.23 -7.63 -9.62
N LEU A 93 -0.19 -6.71 -10.49
CA LEU A 93 -0.62 -5.37 -10.07
C LEU A 93 -1.93 -5.39 -9.29
N ASP A 94 -2.87 -6.23 -9.69
CA ASP A 94 -4.17 -6.42 -9.02
C ASP A 94 -3.94 -6.94 -7.59
N ARG A 95 -3.02 -7.89 -7.41
CA ARG A 95 -2.61 -8.37 -6.07
C ARG A 95 -1.97 -7.27 -5.23
N ILE A 96 -1.12 -6.42 -5.81
CA ILE A 96 -0.53 -5.27 -5.11
C ILE A 96 -1.61 -4.28 -4.69
N ILE A 97 -2.58 -3.97 -5.56
CA ILE A 97 -3.72 -3.10 -5.23
C ILE A 97 -4.45 -3.65 -4.01
N MET A 98 -4.87 -4.92 -4.06
CA MET A 98 -5.61 -5.57 -2.96
C MET A 98 -4.84 -5.55 -1.64
N ALA A 99 -3.53 -5.82 -1.69
CA ALA A 99 -2.66 -5.77 -0.54
C ALA A 99 -2.61 -4.35 0.08
N CYS A 100 -2.47 -3.34 -0.78
CA CYS A 100 -2.33 -1.95 -0.37
C CYS A 100 -3.62 -1.36 0.19
N ILE A 101 -4.79 -1.67 -0.39
CA ILE A 101 -6.08 -1.10 0.03
C ILE A 101 -6.71 -1.83 1.23
N SER A 102 -5.93 -2.67 1.94
CA SER A 102 -6.43 -3.34 3.13
C SER A 102 -6.89 -2.35 4.22
N GLU A 103 -8.06 -2.60 4.80
CA GLU A 103 -8.58 -1.85 5.95
C GLU A 103 -7.64 -1.90 7.15
N VAL A 104 -6.89 -3.01 7.31
CA VAL A 104 -5.96 -3.21 8.43
C VAL A 104 -4.56 -2.73 8.01
N PRO A 105 -3.99 -1.66 8.64
CA PRO A 105 -2.72 -1.10 8.20
C PRO A 105 -1.54 -2.08 8.23
N SER A 106 -1.51 -3.02 9.18
CA SER A 106 -0.44 -4.03 9.28
C SER A 106 -0.46 -5.07 8.16
N HIS A 107 -1.57 -5.23 7.43
CA HIS A 107 -1.64 -6.11 6.28
C HIS A 107 -1.09 -5.47 5.01
N ARG A 108 -0.99 -4.14 4.96
CA ARG A 108 -0.47 -3.43 3.79
C ARG A 108 1.02 -3.71 3.66
N PRO A 109 1.54 -4.01 2.45
CA PRO A 109 2.95 -4.34 2.27
C PRO A 109 3.84 -3.10 2.43
N SER A 110 5.13 -3.28 2.71
CA SER A 110 6.11 -2.20 2.54
C SER A 110 6.44 -1.96 1.05
N ALA A 111 6.99 -0.79 0.71
CA ALA A 111 7.49 -0.53 -0.64
C ALA A 111 8.56 -1.55 -1.08
N LEU A 112 9.35 -2.06 -0.12
CA LEU A 112 10.34 -3.10 -0.36
C LEU A 112 9.69 -4.45 -0.66
N ALA A 113 8.63 -4.83 0.08
CA ALA A 113 7.85 -6.03 -0.20
C ALA A 113 7.25 -5.98 -1.62
N ILE A 114 6.68 -4.83 -2.01
CA ILE A 114 6.15 -4.63 -3.37
C ILE A 114 7.26 -4.79 -4.42
N TYR A 115 8.43 -4.17 -4.19
CA TYR A 115 9.57 -4.30 -5.09
C TYR A 115 10.04 -5.76 -5.24
N ALA A 116 10.19 -6.48 -4.12
CA ALA A 116 10.57 -7.88 -4.10
C ALA A 116 9.55 -8.76 -4.86
N PHE A 117 8.26 -8.48 -4.68
CA PHE A 117 7.17 -9.18 -5.37
C PHE A 117 7.25 -8.97 -6.88
N LEU A 118 7.41 -7.72 -7.32
CA LEU A 118 7.56 -7.37 -8.74
C LEU A 118 8.83 -7.96 -9.37
N LYS A 119 9.88 -8.16 -8.58
CA LYS A 119 11.11 -8.84 -9.01
C LYS A 119 11.02 -10.36 -9.03
N GLY A 120 9.93 -10.93 -8.50
CA GLY A 120 9.76 -12.38 -8.38
C GLY A 120 10.67 -13.03 -7.34
N THR A 121 11.28 -12.26 -6.42
CA THR A 121 12.09 -12.82 -5.32
C THR A 121 11.23 -13.38 -4.21
N CYS A 122 9.98 -12.94 -4.14
CA CYS A 122 8.92 -13.47 -3.29
C CYS A 122 7.64 -13.55 -4.13
N ASN A 123 6.66 -14.33 -3.67
CA ASN A 123 5.39 -14.50 -4.38
C ASN A 123 4.17 -14.33 -3.48
N ARG A 124 4.38 -13.95 -2.21
CA ARG A 124 3.31 -13.75 -1.24
C ARG A 124 3.59 -12.58 -0.29
N PHE A 125 2.56 -11.84 0.06
CA PHE A 125 2.62 -10.85 1.14
C PHE A 125 2.31 -11.51 2.49
N ALA A 126 2.81 -10.93 3.58
CA ALA A 126 2.74 -11.52 4.91
C ALA A 126 1.30 -11.77 5.41
N TYR A 127 0.31 -11.03 4.91
CA TYR A 127 -1.10 -11.20 5.31
C TYR A 127 -1.83 -12.34 4.55
N GLU A 128 -1.25 -12.86 3.47
CA GLU A 128 -1.84 -13.93 2.67
C GLU A 128 -1.69 -15.26 3.45
N ASN A 129 -2.68 -15.59 4.30
CA ASN A 129 -2.76 -16.80 5.12
C ASN A 129 -2.85 -18.09 4.28
N VAL A 130 -1.76 -18.48 3.62
CA VAL A 130 -1.72 -19.65 2.74
C VAL A 130 -0.43 -20.42 2.99
N THR A 131 -0.55 -21.74 3.13
CA THR A 131 0.61 -22.64 3.23
C THR A 131 1.34 -22.70 1.87
N ASN A 132 2.67 -22.59 1.88
CA ASN A 132 3.60 -22.70 0.72
C ASN A 132 3.87 -21.42 -0.11
N GLY A 133 4.85 -20.59 0.26
CA GLY A 133 5.38 -19.56 -0.62
C GLY A 133 6.63 -18.90 -0.04
N ILE A 134 7.18 -17.92 -0.77
CA ILE A 134 8.24 -17.06 -0.24
C ILE A 134 7.57 -15.73 0.13
N ILE A 135 7.61 -15.41 1.42
CA ILE A 135 7.01 -14.18 1.96
C ILE A 135 7.88 -12.98 1.58
N CYS A 136 7.23 -11.93 1.12
CA CYS A 136 7.86 -10.69 0.76
C CYS A 136 8.35 -9.94 2.02
N PRO A 137 9.60 -9.45 1.99
CA PRO A 137 10.24 -8.88 3.17
C PRO A 137 9.61 -7.54 3.55
N GLU A 138 9.22 -7.38 4.82
CA GLU A 138 8.77 -6.08 5.33
C GLU A 138 9.95 -5.11 5.55
N ASN A 139 11.07 -5.61 6.09
CA ASN A 139 12.25 -4.82 6.52
C ASN A 139 13.60 -5.27 5.94
N GLY A 140 13.62 -6.07 4.86
CA GLY A 140 14.86 -6.43 4.14
C GLY A 140 15.36 -7.87 4.29
N GLU A 141 14.68 -8.69 5.09
CA GLU A 141 15.02 -10.11 5.24
C GLU A 141 13.93 -11.00 4.64
N ILE A 142 14.33 -11.89 3.71
CA ILE A 142 13.44 -12.88 3.10
C ILE A 142 13.28 -14.03 4.11
N ARG A 143 12.05 -14.29 4.53
CA ARG A 143 11.73 -15.44 5.40
C ARG A 143 11.07 -16.53 4.56
N GLN A 144 11.64 -17.73 4.56
CA GLN A 144 10.93 -18.92 4.08
C GLN A 144 10.00 -19.39 5.19
N ASP A 145 8.77 -19.77 4.83
CA ASP A 145 7.89 -20.46 5.77
C ASP A 145 8.53 -21.81 6.14
N GLY A 146 9.07 -21.94 7.37
CA GLY A 146 9.59 -23.23 7.85
C GLY A 146 10.71 -23.25 8.90
N GLU A 147 11.34 -22.13 9.29
CA GLU A 147 12.33 -22.16 10.38
C GLU A 147 11.65 -21.88 11.73
N ILE A 148 11.38 -22.98 12.47
CA ILE A 148 11.13 -22.94 13.91
C ILE A 148 12.50 -22.66 14.55
N GLU A 149 12.74 -21.42 15.00
CA GLU A 149 13.78 -21.18 16.00
C GLU A 149 13.32 -21.90 17.29
N GLN A 150 13.90 -23.07 17.56
CA GLN A 150 13.95 -23.61 18.91
C GLN A 150 15.02 -22.82 19.65
N ASP A 151 14.58 -21.96 20.58
CA ASP A 151 15.43 -21.44 21.63
C ASP A 151 15.79 -22.60 22.58
N ASP A 152 17.07 -22.93 22.67
CA ASP A 152 17.69 -23.76 23.72
C ASP A 152 17.86 -22.96 25.02
#